data_AF-A0A0Q8D0V4-F1
#
_entry.id   AF-A0A0Q8D0V4-F1
#
_cell.length_a   1.000
_cell.length_b   1.000
_cell.length_c   1.000
_cell.angle_alpha   90.00
_cell.angle_beta   90.00
_cell.angle_gamma   90.00
#
_symmetry.space_group_name_H-M   'P 1'
#
loop_
_entity.id
_entity.type
_entity.pdbx_description
1 polymer ?
#
loop_
_entity_poly.entity_id
_entity_poly.type
_entity_poly.pdbx_seq_one_letter_code
_entity_poly.pdbx_strand_id
1 'polypeptide(L)'
;MNTDPFDTGPTGKFRTLCQKYPDDTVYRGADGFRSLWGPIFYRGRANGSARLLVIGQDPAQTEAFTRRILSGQAGRRVQGFVEKLGYTRSYLMINAFVYGIFNQNMAMPHLNDPEIQAYRHQWLEAAFAKGKIEAVVTFGNAAFNAWTAFKATPAGQAVTAFHQKALHPTADKPGGPITRKDLLDNWNVALNKLRPHIQNPDVSKPLVPYGNDFTAAELPAIPSRDFPMGLQPWMRNTDFWAGMSDPPGTERANISIVVP
;
A
#
# COMPACT_ATOMS: atom_id res chain seq x y z
N MET A 1 -4.52 -8.50 -31.06
CA MET A 1 -3.50 -8.63 -29.99
C MET A 1 -3.93 -7.77 -28.82
N ASN A 2 -3.95 -8.31 -27.60
CA ASN A 2 -4.20 -7.52 -26.40
C ASN A 2 -2.85 -6.96 -25.92
N THR A 3 -2.69 -5.64 -25.91
CA THR A 3 -1.49 -4.97 -25.38
C THR A 3 -1.75 -4.54 -23.95
N ASP A 4 -1.62 -5.47 -23.00
CA ASP A 4 -1.81 -5.16 -21.58
C ASP A 4 -0.52 -4.50 -21.04
N PRO A 5 -0.57 -3.24 -20.56
CA PRO A 5 0.61 -2.61 -19.97
C PRO A 5 1.05 -3.33 -18.69
N PHE A 6 2.33 -3.29 -18.38
CA PHE A 6 2.90 -3.87 -17.16
C PHE A 6 3.88 -2.90 -16.50
N ASP A 7 4.14 -3.12 -15.22
CA ASP A 7 5.18 -2.42 -14.47
C ASP A 7 6.56 -3.03 -14.78
N THR A 8 7.42 -2.25 -15.43
CA THR A 8 8.80 -2.64 -15.75
C THR A 8 9.72 -2.71 -14.53
N GLY A 9 9.23 -2.30 -13.35
CA GLY A 9 10.01 -2.24 -12.12
C GLY A 9 10.50 -0.82 -11.79
N PRO A 10 11.15 -0.67 -10.63
CA PRO A 10 11.60 0.63 -10.14
C PRO A 10 12.78 1.17 -10.94
N THR A 11 12.91 2.50 -10.98
CA THR A 11 14.02 3.20 -11.63
C THR A 11 14.76 4.12 -10.66
N GLY A 12 15.96 4.57 -11.04
CA GLY A 12 16.76 5.50 -10.24
C GLY A 12 16.99 5.03 -8.81
N LYS A 13 16.81 5.93 -7.84
CA LYS A 13 17.03 5.65 -6.41
C LYS A 13 16.18 4.49 -5.90
N PHE A 14 14.94 4.33 -6.36
CA PHE A 14 14.09 3.20 -5.96
C PHE A 14 14.69 1.85 -6.35
N ARG A 15 15.29 1.75 -7.55
CA ARG A 15 15.99 0.54 -7.97
C ARG A 15 17.14 0.20 -7.03
N THR A 16 17.94 1.20 -6.66
CA THR A 16 19.04 1.02 -5.71
C THR A 16 18.54 0.58 -4.33
N LEU A 17 17.41 1.11 -3.86
CA LEU A 17 16.80 0.68 -2.60
C LEU A 17 16.35 -0.78 -2.67
N CYS A 18 15.70 -1.21 -3.75
CA CYS A 18 15.34 -2.62 -3.95
C CYS A 18 16.56 -3.58 -4.04
N GLN A 19 17.77 -3.07 -4.30
CA GLN A 19 19.00 -3.86 -4.28
C GLN A 19 19.70 -3.86 -2.91
N LYS A 20 19.36 -2.90 -2.05
CA LYS A 20 20.01 -2.64 -0.76
C LYS A 20 18.96 -2.59 0.35
N TYR A 21 18.14 -3.63 0.41
CA TYR A 21 17.09 -3.72 1.42
C TYR A 21 17.63 -4.37 2.71
N PRO A 22 17.12 -3.99 3.88
CA PRO A 22 17.37 -4.71 5.13
C PRO A 22 16.77 -6.12 5.02
N ASP A 23 17.59 -7.14 5.21
CA ASP A 23 17.20 -8.54 5.07
C ASP A 23 16.62 -9.11 6.38
N ASP A 24 16.64 -10.44 6.52
CA ASP A 24 16.14 -11.15 7.69
C ASP A 24 16.99 -10.95 8.95
N THR A 25 18.18 -10.36 8.85
CA THR A 25 18.97 -9.92 10.01
C THR A 25 18.33 -8.73 10.73
N VAL A 26 17.55 -7.93 10.01
CA VAL A 26 16.77 -6.79 10.54
C VAL A 26 15.30 -7.17 10.75
N TYR A 27 14.70 -7.85 9.77
CA TYR A 27 13.31 -8.30 9.83
C TYR A 27 13.23 -9.78 10.20
N ARG A 28 13.38 -10.09 11.49
CA ARG A 28 13.49 -11.49 11.93
C ARG A 28 12.13 -12.16 12.04
N GLY A 29 12.07 -13.45 11.71
CA GLY A 29 10.91 -14.30 11.99
C GLY A 29 10.54 -14.33 13.47
N ALA A 30 11.56 -14.35 14.34
CA ALA A 30 11.41 -14.28 15.79
C ALA A 30 10.75 -12.98 16.29
N ASP A 31 10.66 -11.94 15.44
CA ASP A 31 10.00 -10.66 15.74
C ASP A 31 8.61 -10.58 15.08
N GLY A 32 8.08 -11.68 14.52
CA GLY A 32 6.71 -11.73 13.97
C GLY A 32 6.60 -11.40 12.48
N PHE A 33 7.72 -11.27 11.76
CA PHE A 33 7.76 -10.99 10.31
C PHE A 33 7.82 -12.27 9.46
N ARG A 34 7.29 -12.21 8.25
CA ARG A 34 7.30 -13.27 7.24
C ARG A 34 8.53 -13.09 6.32
N SER A 35 9.73 -13.15 6.89
CA SER A 35 10.95 -12.79 6.15
C SER A 35 11.28 -13.75 5.02
N LEU A 36 10.87 -15.02 5.15
CA LEU A 36 11.05 -16.07 4.14
C LEU A 36 10.45 -15.74 2.77
N TRP A 37 9.45 -14.86 2.71
CA TRP A 37 8.84 -14.45 1.45
C TRP A 37 9.58 -13.29 0.77
N GLY A 38 10.60 -12.72 1.41
CA GLY A 38 11.32 -11.55 0.92
C GLY A 38 10.50 -10.25 1.02
N PRO A 39 11.14 -9.10 0.76
CA PRO A 39 10.50 -7.80 0.83
C PRO A 39 9.57 -7.58 -0.37
N ILE A 40 8.46 -6.86 -0.14
CA ILE A 40 7.53 -6.41 -1.18
C ILE A 40 7.43 -4.90 -1.09
N PHE A 41 8.03 -4.22 -2.07
CA PHE A 41 8.47 -2.84 -1.90
C PHE A 41 7.39 -1.78 -2.16
N TYR A 42 6.67 -1.88 -3.27
CA TYR A 42 5.76 -0.83 -3.72
C TYR A 42 4.66 -1.35 -4.66
N ARG A 43 3.72 -0.46 -5.02
CA ARG A 43 2.79 -0.59 -6.15
C ARG A 43 2.62 0.77 -6.83
N GLY A 44 2.50 0.83 -8.15
CA GLY A 44 2.32 2.08 -8.90
C GLY A 44 3.62 2.65 -9.47
N ARG A 45 3.85 3.97 -9.34
CA ARG A 45 4.91 4.69 -10.10
C ARG A 45 6.17 4.95 -9.28
N ALA A 46 7.03 3.94 -9.16
CA ALA A 46 8.39 4.06 -8.63
C ALA A 46 9.41 4.58 -9.68
N ASN A 47 8.99 5.60 -10.46
CA ASN A 47 9.79 6.26 -11.48
C ASN A 47 9.77 7.80 -11.35
N GLY A 48 9.15 8.31 -10.28
CA GLY A 48 9.05 9.75 -10.00
C GLY A 48 7.90 10.47 -10.71
N SER A 49 6.97 9.75 -11.35
CA SER A 49 5.77 10.34 -11.97
C SER A 49 4.55 10.40 -11.05
N ALA A 50 4.62 9.84 -9.84
CA ALA A 50 3.51 9.85 -8.88
C ALA A 50 3.18 11.27 -8.41
N ARG A 51 1.89 11.52 -8.17
CA ARG A 51 1.33 12.75 -7.60
C ARG A 51 0.59 12.50 -6.28
N LEU A 52 0.12 11.28 -6.05
CA LEU A 52 -0.37 10.81 -4.76
C LEU A 52 0.59 9.79 -4.16
N LEU A 53 0.91 9.94 -2.88
CA LEU A 53 1.57 8.91 -2.08
C LEU A 53 0.55 8.20 -1.19
N VAL A 54 0.52 6.87 -1.25
CA VAL A 54 -0.26 6.03 -0.35
C VAL A 54 0.70 5.26 0.56
N ILE A 55 0.43 5.27 1.87
CA ILE A 55 1.20 4.50 2.85
C ILE A 55 0.25 3.49 3.51
N GLY A 56 0.49 2.20 3.24
CA GLY A 56 -0.15 1.07 3.92
C GLY A 56 0.67 0.56 5.10
N GLN A 57 0.27 -0.59 5.65
CA GLN A 57 0.91 -1.18 6.82
C GLN A 57 2.00 -2.19 6.45
N ASP A 58 1.60 -3.36 5.95
CA ASP A 58 2.45 -4.49 5.61
C ASP A 58 1.81 -5.32 4.48
N PRO A 59 2.59 -6.07 3.68
CA PRO A 59 2.06 -6.97 2.66
C PRO A 59 1.51 -8.27 3.25
N ALA A 60 0.61 -8.94 2.52
CA ALA A 60 0.03 -10.22 2.92
C ALA A 60 0.28 -11.32 1.86
N GLN A 61 -0.52 -12.39 1.90
CA GLN A 61 -0.31 -13.59 1.07
C GLN A 61 -0.45 -13.28 -0.43
N THR A 62 -1.38 -12.40 -0.82
CA THR A 62 -1.57 -12.04 -2.23
C THR A 62 -0.34 -11.32 -2.77
N GLU A 63 0.19 -10.38 -1.97
CA GLU A 63 1.35 -9.57 -2.28
C GLU A 63 2.64 -10.41 -2.40
N ALA A 64 2.72 -11.54 -1.69
CA ALA A 64 3.83 -12.50 -1.81
C ALA A 64 3.92 -13.15 -3.20
N PHE A 65 2.82 -13.21 -3.95
CA PHE A 65 2.81 -13.77 -5.31
C PHE A 65 2.85 -12.67 -6.37
N THR A 66 2.09 -11.59 -6.18
CA THR A 66 2.05 -10.48 -7.16
C THR A 66 3.32 -9.62 -7.12
N ARG A 67 4.09 -9.70 -6.02
CA ARG A 67 5.29 -8.90 -5.75
C ARG A 67 5.04 -7.39 -5.78
N ARG A 68 3.79 -6.99 -5.50
CA ARG A 68 3.35 -5.59 -5.40
C ARG A 68 2.42 -5.47 -4.22
N ILE A 69 2.64 -4.45 -3.38
CA ILE A 69 1.85 -4.27 -2.16
C ILE A 69 0.40 -3.94 -2.48
N LEU A 70 -0.50 -4.09 -1.51
CA LEU A 70 -1.91 -3.71 -1.66
C LEU A 70 -2.48 -4.35 -2.94
N SER A 71 -2.31 -5.65 -3.14
CA SER A 71 -2.79 -6.38 -4.30
C SER A 71 -3.99 -7.27 -4.03
N GLY A 72 -4.35 -7.49 -2.75
CA GLY A 72 -5.58 -8.18 -2.37
C GLY A 72 -6.78 -7.25 -2.13
N GLN A 73 -7.71 -7.69 -1.28
CA GLN A 73 -8.95 -6.97 -0.95
C GLN A 73 -8.71 -5.52 -0.50
N ALA A 74 -7.74 -5.31 0.40
CA ALA A 74 -7.37 -3.97 0.85
C ALA A 74 -6.94 -3.09 -0.34
N GLY A 75 -6.20 -3.68 -1.27
CA GLY A 75 -5.72 -3.04 -2.49
C GLY A 75 -6.81 -2.57 -3.44
N ARG A 76 -7.87 -3.36 -3.61
CA ARG A 76 -9.02 -2.98 -4.45
C ARG A 76 -9.86 -1.87 -3.83
N ARG A 77 -10.06 -1.91 -2.51
CA ARG A 77 -10.70 -0.81 -1.77
C ARG A 77 -9.90 0.48 -1.89
N VAL A 78 -8.58 0.41 -1.69
CA VAL A 78 -7.68 1.56 -1.89
C VAL A 78 -7.70 2.03 -3.35
N GLN A 79 -7.80 1.12 -4.33
CA GLN A 79 -7.93 1.48 -5.74
C GLN A 79 -9.18 2.33 -5.99
N GLY A 80 -10.34 1.91 -5.48
CA GLY A 80 -11.57 2.71 -5.55
C GLY A 80 -11.43 4.09 -4.88
N PHE A 81 -10.73 4.15 -3.74
CA PHE A 81 -10.45 5.40 -3.04
C PHE A 81 -9.61 6.37 -3.88
N VAL A 82 -8.48 5.92 -4.43
CA VAL A 82 -7.60 6.79 -5.22
C VAL A 82 -8.25 7.17 -6.56
N GLU A 83 -9.08 6.30 -7.12
CA GLU A 83 -9.84 6.61 -8.32
C GLU A 83 -10.91 7.66 -8.06
N LYS A 84 -11.59 7.67 -6.90
CA LYS A 84 -12.52 8.78 -6.53
C LYS A 84 -11.83 10.14 -6.50
N LEU A 85 -10.53 10.17 -6.15
CA LEU A 85 -9.69 11.37 -6.19
C LEU A 85 -9.18 11.72 -7.60
N GLY A 86 -9.51 10.91 -8.61
CA GLY A 86 -9.11 11.13 -10.01
C GLY A 86 -7.76 10.52 -10.38
N TYR A 87 -7.16 9.68 -9.53
CA TYR A 87 -5.88 9.01 -9.83
C TYR A 87 -6.11 7.61 -10.39
N THR A 88 -5.88 7.45 -11.70
CA THR A 88 -5.98 6.15 -12.40
C THR A 88 -4.62 5.52 -12.66
N ARG A 89 -3.53 6.30 -12.53
CA ARG A 89 -2.16 5.84 -12.72
C ARG A 89 -1.12 6.60 -11.89
N SER A 90 -1.35 7.86 -11.53
CA SER A 90 -0.34 8.77 -10.97
C SER A 90 -0.23 8.68 -9.44
N TYR A 91 -0.09 7.45 -8.94
CA TYR A 91 0.12 7.16 -7.52
C TYR A 91 1.35 6.29 -7.31
N LEU A 92 1.96 6.42 -6.14
CA LEU A 92 2.93 5.48 -5.59
C LEU A 92 2.39 4.97 -4.26
N MET A 93 2.44 3.66 -4.06
CA MET A 93 2.06 3.04 -2.79
C MET A 93 3.29 2.37 -2.18
N ILE A 94 3.53 2.64 -0.90
CA ILE A 94 4.55 1.98 -0.07
C ILE A 94 3.90 1.50 1.23
N ASN A 95 4.57 0.64 1.99
CA ASN A 95 4.12 0.18 3.30
C ASN A 95 5.02 0.70 4.43
N ALA A 96 4.50 0.71 5.66
CA ALA A 96 5.28 0.96 6.87
C ALA A 96 6.36 -0.12 7.09
N PHE A 97 6.06 -1.37 6.72
CA PHE A 97 7.00 -2.48 6.69
C PHE A 97 7.06 -3.10 5.30
N VAL A 98 8.26 -3.46 4.84
CA VAL A 98 8.44 -4.12 3.53
C VAL A 98 8.23 -5.64 3.60
N TYR A 99 8.14 -6.21 4.80
CA TYR A 99 7.84 -7.62 5.03
C TYR A 99 6.46 -7.80 5.64
N GLY A 100 5.79 -8.89 5.27
CA GLY A 100 4.47 -9.21 5.80
C GLY A 100 4.54 -9.63 7.27
N ILE A 101 3.44 -9.44 8.00
CA ILE A 101 3.39 -9.75 9.42
C ILE A 101 2.58 -11.03 9.65
N PHE A 102 3.12 -11.96 10.45
CA PHE A 102 2.36 -13.13 10.92
C PHE A 102 1.90 -12.98 12.37
N ASN A 103 2.55 -12.12 13.16
CA ASN A 103 2.14 -11.76 14.51
C ASN A 103 2.28 -10.24 14.76
N GLN A 104 1.15 -9.54 14.83
CA GLN A 104 1.10 -8.08 15.03
C GLN A 104 1.70 -7.64 16.36
N ASN A 105 1.46 -8.38 17.44
CA ASN A 105 1.95 -8.01 18.77
C ASN A 105 3.47 -8.08 18.87
N MET A 106 4.09 -8.96 18.08
CA MET A 106 5.54 -9.09 18.00
C MET A 106 6.13 -8.04 17.05
N ALA A 107 5.52 -7.81 15.89
CA ALA A 107 6.09 -6.93 14.86
C ALA A 107 5.88 -5.43 15.10
N MET A 108 4.75 -5.00 15.68
CA MET A 108 4.44 -3.57 15.87
C MET A 108 5.45 -2.80 16.74
N PRO A 109 6.01 -3.38 17.83
CA PRO A 109 7.09 -2.73 18.59
C PRO A 109 8.29 -2.28 17.73
N HIS A 110 8.59 -3.02 16.65
CA HIS A 110 9.72 -2.75 15.76
C HIS A 110 9.48 -1.65 14.73
N LEU A 111 8.30 -1.00 14.71
CA LEU A 111 7.98 0.07 13.76
C LEU A 111 9.01 1.20 13.76
N ASN A 112 9.62 1.43 14.93
CA ASN A 112 10.56 2.49 15.20
C ASN A 112 12.01 2.03 15.35
N ASP A 113 12.32 0.78 15.01
CA ASP A 113 13.71 0.32 15.01
C ASP A 113 14.54 1.13 14.02
N PRO A 114 15.76 1.57 14.38
CA PRO A 114 16.52 2.54 13.59
C PRO A 114 16.74 2.12 12.13
N GLU A 115 17.06 0.84 11.88
CA GLU A 115 17.32 0.34 10.52
C GLU A 115 16.05 0.26 9.67
N ILE A 116 14.93 -0.14 10.28
CA ILE A 116 13.60 -0.15 9.66
C ILE A 116 13.16 1.27 9.29
N GLN A 117 13.29 2.20 10.24
CA GLN A 117 12.95 3.61 10.00
C GLN A 117 13.85 4.22 8.93
N ALA A 118 15.17 4.03 9.03
CA ALA A 118 16.13 4.60 8.10
C ALA A 118 15.87 4.14 6.66
N TYR A 119 15.59 2.85 6.45
CA TYR A 119 15.26 2.34 5.12
C TYR A 119 13.94 2.90 4.60
N ARG A 120 12.90 2.96 5.43
CA ARG A 120 11.60 3.56 5.05
C ARG A 120 11.71 5.05 4.74
N HIS A 121 12.52 5.80 5.50
CA HIS A 121 12.76 7.23 5.24
C HIS A 121 13.44 7.43 3.89
N GLN A 122 14.38 6.57 3.49
CA GLN A 122 14.99 6.65 2.16
C GLN A 122 13.97 6.42 1.03
N TRP A 123 12.96 5.55 1.22
CA TRP A 123 11.86 5.40 0.27
C TRP A 123 10.98 6.66 0.18
N LEU A 124 10.68 7.28 1.32
CA LEU A 124 9.91 8.53 1.39
C LEU A 124 10.67 9.68 0.73
N GLU A 125 11.95 9.87 1.04
CA GLU A 125 12.82 10.85 0.39
C GLU A 125 12.88 10.65 -1.13
N ALA A 126 13.05 9.40 -1.59
CA ALA A 126 13.03 9.07 -3.01
C ALA A 126 11.69 9.41 -3.68
N ALA A 127 10.56 9.27 -2.98
CA ALA A 127 9.25 9.66 -3.47
C ALA A 127 9.12 11.18 -3.65
N PHE A 128 9.63 11.97 -2.70
CA PHE A 128 9.55 13.44 -2.77
C PHE A 128 10.64 14.09 -3.62
N ALA A 129 11.70 13.38 -4.00
CA ALA A 129 12.84 13.93 -4.73
C ALA A 129 12.50 14.62 -6.07
N LYS A 130 11.36 14.29 -6.70
CA LYS A 130 10.89 14.93 -7.94
C LYS A 130 9.94 16.11 -7.72
N GLY A 131 9.50 16.36 -6.48
CA GLY A 131 8.62 17.48 -6.14
C GLY A 131 7.22 17.42 -6.77
N LYS A 132 6.75 16.24 -7.18
CA LYS A 132 5.45 16.08 -7.88
C LYS A 132 4.30 15.62 -6.98
N ILE A 133 4.60 15.11 -5.79
CA ILE A 133 3.58 14.58 -4.88
C ILE A 133 2.85 15.77 -4.24
N GLU A 134 1.54 15.83 -4.44
CA GLU A 134 0.65 16.89 -3.96
C GLU A 134 -0.01 16.50 -2.64
N ALA A 135 -0.28 15.20 -2.47
CA ALA A 135 -0.97 14.67 -1.31
C ALA A 135 -0.40 13.32 -0.85
N VAL A 136 -0.58 13.05 0.44
CA VAL A 136 -0.23 11.79 1.11
C VAL A 136 -1.46 11.27 1.84
N VAL A 137 -1.77 9.99 1.66
CA VAL A 137 -2.79 9.30 2.47
C VAL A 137 -2.17 8.11 3.19
N THR A 138 -2.33 8.07 4.50
CA THR A 138 -1.92 6.94 5.35
C THR A 138 -3.13 6.13 5.77
N PHE A 139 -3.05 4.81 5.66
CA PHE A 139 -4.12 3.89 6.03
C PHE A 139 -3.79 3.12 7.32
N GLY A 140 -4.49 3.44 8.41
CA GLY A 140 -4.28 2.82 9.72
C GLY A 140 -3.18 3.48 10.57
N ASN A 141 -3.00 2.95 11.78
CA ASN A 141 -2.12 3.56 12.79
C ASN A 141 -0.63 3.39 12.48
N ALA A 142 -0.20 2.20 12.03
CA ALA A 142 1.20 1.96 11.69
C ALA A 142 1.68 2.88 10.55
N ALA A 143 0.89 3.01 9.48
CA ALA A 143 1.17 3.93 8.38
C ALA A 143 1.24 5.39 8.85
N PHE A 144 0.29 5.81 9.69
CA PHE A 144 0.28 7.16 10.26
C PHE A 144 1.51 7.42 11.13
N ASN A 145 1.87 6.50 12.02
CA ASN A 145 3.03 6.64 12.90
C ASN A 145 4.34 6.65 12.11
N ALA A 146 4.45 5.81 11.07
CA ALA A 146 5.58 5.83 10.14
C ALA A 146 5.73 7.20 9.43
N TRP A 147 4.62 7.78 8.99
CA TRP A 147 4.62 9.12 8.39
C TRP A 147 5.01 10.21 9.39
N THR A 148 4.45 10.16 10.61
CA THR A 148 4.76 11.11 11.69
C THR A 148 6.25 11.06 12.05
N ALA A 149 6.84 9.86 12.17
CA ALA A 149 8.27 9.69 12.41
C ALA A 149 9.12 10.32 11.30
N PHE A 150 8.74 10.12 10.02
CA PHE A 150 9.42 10.77 8.91
C PHE A 150 9.28 12.29 8.96
N LYS A 151 8.09 12.83 9.23
CA LYS A 151 7.85 14.28 9.34
C LYS A 151 8.63 14.94 10.47
N ALA A 152 9.11 14.18 11.46
CA ALA A 152 10.00 14.68 12.51
C ALA A 152 11.47 14.86 12.03
N THR A 153 11.87 14.26 10.91
CA THR A 153 13.21 14.43 10.33
C THR A 153 13.33 15.76 9.55
N PRO A 154 14.54 16.31 9.32
CA PRO A 154 14.72 17.50 8.49
C PRO A 154 14.16 17.33 7.06
N ALA A 155 14.38 16.17 6.43
CA ALA A 155 13.85 15.88 5.10
C ALA A 155 12.31 15.84 5.09
N GLY A 156 11.71 15.23 6.12
CA GLY A 156 10.26 15.21 6.28
C GLY A 156 9.68 16.59 6.54
N GLN A 157 10.31 17.42 7.38
CA GLN A 157 9.86 18.79 7.65
C GLN A 157 9.77 19.64 6.39
N ALA A 158 10.68 19.45 5.43
CA ALA A 158 10.67 20.13 4.13
C ALA A 158 9.51 19.70 3.20
N VAL A 159 8.83 18.58 3.46
CA VAL A 159 7.70 18.13 2.65
C VAL A 159 6.45 18.97 2.93
N THR A 160 5.92 19.60 1.87
CA THR A 160 4.73 20.47 1.90
C THR A 160 3.45 19.79 1.43
N ALA A 161 3.52 18.56 0.91
CA ALA A 161 2.36 17.80 0.46
C ALA A 161 1.33 17.63 1.58
N PHE A 162 0.04 17.81 1.26
CA PHE A 162 -1.02 17.70 2.24
C PHE A 162 -1.19 16.24 2.69
N HIS A 163 -1.25 15.99 3.99
CA HIS A 163 -1.40 14.65 4.55
C HIS A 163 -2.78 14.45 5.17
N GLN A 164 -3.37 13.28 4.92
CA GLN A 164 -4.59 12.84 5.58
C GLN A 164 -4.48 11.38 6.04
N LYS A 165 -4.93 11.12 7.27
CA LYS A 165 -5.12 9.77 7.79
C LYS A 165 -6.52 9.23 7.44
N ALA A 166 -6.58 7.97 7.03
CA ALA A 166 -7.81 7.20 6.87
C ALA A 166 -7.73 5.88 7.68
N LEU A 167 -8.88 5.32 8.02
CA LEU A 167 -8.96 3.98 8.63
C LEU A 167 -8.39 2.92 7.67
N HIS A 168 -7.77 1.88 8.24
CA HIS A 168 -7.23 0.78 7.46
C HIS A 168 -8.33 0.14 6.57
N PRO A 169 -8.05 -0.23 5.30
CA PRO A 169 -9.08 -0.68 4.36
C PRO A 169 -9.88 -1.89 4.79
N THR A 170 -9.38 -2.67 5.75
CA THR A 170 -10.02 -3.87 6.31
C THR A 170 -10.26 -3.75 7.82
N ALA A 171 -10.45 -2.53 8.33
CA ALA A 171 -10.76 -2.28 9.74
C ALA A 171 -12.14 -2.81 10.13
N ASP A 172 -13.05 -2.91 9.16
CA ASP A 172 -14.44 -3.37 9.25
C ASP A 172 -14.58 -4.90 9.32
N LYS A 173 -13.79 -5.55 10.19
CA LYS A 173 -13.81 -7.01 10.32
C LYS A 173 -15.16 -7.48 10.88
N PRO A 174 -15.70 -8.65 10.46
CA PRO A 174 -16.87 -9.24 11.09
C PRO A 174 -16.67 -9.38 12.61
N GLY A 175 -17.64 -8.89 13.40
CA GLY A 175 -17.56 -8.86 14.87
C GLY A 175 -16.55 -7.85 15.45
N GLY A 176 -15.92 -7.02 14.62
CA GLY A 176 -15.04 -5.94 15.04
C GLY A 176 -15.81 -4.67 15.46
N PRO A 177 -15.11 -3.70 16.08
CA PRO A 177 -15.73 -2.47 16.60
C PRO A 177 -16.05 -1.42 15.53
N ILE A 178 -15.60 -1.62 14.30
CA ILE A 178 -15.81 -0.72 13.17
C ILE A 178 -16.74 -1.42 12.20
N THR A 179 -17.87 -0.80 11.85
CA THR A 179 -18.74 -1.31 10.80
C THR A 179 -18.23 -0.89 9.42
N ARG A 180 -18.73 -1.52 8.35
CA ARG A 180 -18.49 -1.09 6.96
C ARG A 180 -18.88 0.38 6.76
N LYS A 181 -20.02 0.80 7.31
CA LYS A 181 -20.48 2.19 7.22
C LYS A 181 -19.51 3.15 7.92
N ASP A 182 -19.04 2.82 9.12
CA ASP A 182 -18.08 3.68 9.85
C ASP A 182 -16.77 3.87 9.09
N LEU A 183 -16.28 2.79 8.44
CA LEU A 183 -15.11 2.85 7.56
C LEU A 183 -15.35 3.82 6.39
N LEU A 184 -16.50 3.74 5.73
CA LEU A 184 -16.82 4.55 4.56
C LEU A 184 -17.12 6.01 4.91
N ASP A 185 -17.75 6.27 6.06
CA ASP A 185 -17.94 7.62 6.59
C ASP A 185 -16.59 8.28 6.89
N ASN A 186 -15.66 7.54 7.52
CA ASN A 186 -14.29 8.01 7.73
C ASN A 186 -13.57 8.31 6.40
N TRP A 187 -13.74 7.44 5.40
CA TRP A 187 -13.14 7.63 4.08
C TRP A 187 -13.75 8.83 3.34
N ASN A 188 -15.04 9.10 3.49
CA ASN A 188 -15.69 10.32 2.97
C ASN A 188 -15.08 11.59 3.57
N VAL A 189 -14.81 11.60 4.88
CA VAL A 189 -14.09 12.71 5.52
C VAL A 189 -12.68 12.87 4.93
N ALA A 190 -11.95 11.77 4.74
CA ALA A 190 -10.61 11.82 4.17
C ALA A 190 -10.61 12.33 2.72
N LEU A 191 -11.54 11.86 1.88
CA LEU A 191 -11.70 12.31 0.49
C LEU A 191 -12.01 13.80 0.41
N ASN A 192 -12.93 14.30 1.24
CA ASN A 192 -13.28 15.73 1.29
C ASN A 192 -12.09 16.60 1.71
N LYS A 193 -11.24 16.12 2.62
CA LYS A 193 -10.03 16.83 3.03
C LYS A 193 -8.95 16.80 1.95
N LEU A 194 -8.78 15.69 1.24
CA LEU A 194 -7.74 15.55 0.19
C LEU A 194 -8.09 16.33 -1.09
N ARG A 195 -9.36 16.35 -1.50
CA ARG A 195 -9.80 16.87 -2.80
C ARG A 195 -9.35 18.30 -3.12
N PRO A 196 -9.38 19.27 -2.19
CA PRO A 196 -8.92 20.64 -2.44
C PRO A 196 -7.41 20.75 -2.70
N HIS A 197 -6.62 19.77 -2.26
CA HIS A 197 -5.16 19.76 -2.40
C HIS A 197 -4.69 18.98 -3.64
N ILE A 198 -5.61 18.49 -4.46
CA ILE A 198 -5.30 17.76 -5.69
C ILE A 198 -5.54 18.69 -6.88
N GLN A 199 -4.43 19.11 -7.49
CA GLN A 199 -4.44 20.05 -8.61
C GLN A 199 -4.30 19.32 -9.95
N ASN A 200 -3.59 18.19 -9.97
CA ASN A 200 -3.29 17.47 -11.20
C ASN A 200 -3.73 15.99 -11.11
N PRO A 201 -5.04 15.71 -11.01
CA PRO A 201 -5.53 14.34 -11.12
C PRO A 201 -5.29 13.80 -12.55
N ASP A 202 -5.27 12.48 -12.71
CA ASP A 202 -5.25 11.88 -14.06
C ASP A 202 -6.56 12.15 -14.81
N VAL A 203 -7.68 12.18 -14.07
CA VAL A 203 -9.02 12.46 -14.57
C VAL A 203 -9.70 13.45 -13.63
N SER A 204 -10.06 14.63 -14.13
CA SER A 204 -10.88 15.58 -13.38
C SER A 204 -12.32 15.08 -13.34
N LYS A 205 -12.84 14.85 -12.13
CA LYS A 205 -14.24 14.48 -11.93
C LYS A 205 -14.79 15.03 -10.60
N PRO A 206 -16.11 15.22 -10.49
CA PRO A 206 -16.76 15.53 -9.21
C PRO A 206 -16.49 14.42 -8.20
N LEU A 207 -16.32 14.80 -6.93
CA LEU A 207 -16.19 13.84 -5.85
C LEU A 207 -17.57 13.24 -5.55
N VAL A 208 -17.69 11.92 -5.69
CA VAL A 208 -18.89 11.17 -5.30
C VAL A 208 -18.58 10.41 -4.01
N PRO A 209 -19.24 10.75 -2.88
CA PRO A 209 -19.06 10.04 -1.61
C PRO A 209 -19.42 8.55 -1.72
N TYR A 210 -18.86 7.74 -0.81
CA TYR A 210 -19.31 6.39 -0.55
C TYR A 210 -20.69 6.39 0.13
N GLY A 211 -21.47 5.33 -0.11
CA GLY A 211 -22.69 5.02 0.63
C GLY A 211 -22.43 4.19 1.90
N ASN A 212 -23.40 3.38 2.29
CA ASN A 212 -23.31 2.50 3.47
C ASN A 212 -22.48 1.23 3.24
N ASP A 213 -22.26 0.86 1.98
CA ASP A 213 -21.42 -0.25 1.57
C ASP A 213 -20.69 0.10 0.26
N PHE A 214 -19.65 -0.67 -0.07
CA PHE A 214 -18.97 -0.59 -1.35
C PHE A 214 -19.89 -1.08 -2.47
N THR A 215 -20.03 -0.27 -3.50
CA THR A 215 -20.58 -0.71 -4.78
C THR A 215 -19.52 -1.50 -5.57
N ALA A 216 -19.95 -2.26 -6.59
CA ALA A 216 -19.02 -2.98 -7.45
C ALA A 216 -18.01 -2.04 -8.15
N ALA A 217 -18.45 -0.83 -8.54
CA ALA A 217 -17.59 0.18 -9.18
C ALA A 217 -16.53 0.76 -8.23
N GLU A 218 -16.73 0.64 -6.92
CA GLU A 218 -15.80 1.10 -5.89
C GLU A 218 -14.80 0.03 -5.45
N LEU A 219 -14.90 -1.17 -6.04
CA LEU A 219 -13.96 -2.28 -5.89
C LEU A 219 -13.39 -2.64 -7.27
N PRO A 220 -12.75 -1.69 -8.00
CA PRO A 220 -12.22 -1.99 -9.32
C PRO A 220 -11.15 -3.08 -9.25
N ALA A 221 -10.92 -3.73 -10.38
CA ALA A 221 -9.73 -4.52 -10.58
C ALA A 221 -8.49 -3.62 -10.48
N ILE A 222 -7.39 -4.17 -10.01
CA ILE A 222 -6.13 -3.41 -9.99
C ILE A 222 -5.61 -3.32 -11.44
N PRO A 223 -5.15 -2.15 -11.90
CA PRO A 223 -4.63 -2.01 -13.26
C PRO A 223 -3.43 -2.92 -13.51
N SER A 224 -3.41 -3.61 -14.65
CA SER A 224 -2.28 -4.45 -15.11
C SER A 224 -0.93 -3.74 -15.09
N ARG A 225 -0.91 -2.45 -15.43
CA ARG A 225 0.28 -1.56 -15.39
C ARG A 225 0.95 -1.43 -14.03
N ASP A 226 0.33 -1.94 -12.97
CA ASP A 226 0.90 -1.94 -11.62
C ASP A 226 1.60 -3.26 -11.28
N PHE A 227 1.51 -4.27 -12.13
CA PHE A 227 2.07 -5.61 -11.91
C PHE A 227 3.19 -5.96 -12.89
N PRO A 228 4.08 -6.89 -12.51
CA PRO A 228 5.11 -7.41 -13.41
C PRO A 228 4.53 -8.05 -14.68
N MET A 229 5.39 -8.19 -15.70
CA MET A 229 5.04 -8.91 -16.91
C MET A 229 4.59 -10.34 -16.62
N GLY A 230 3.54 -10.80 -17.33
CA GLY A 230 3.04 -12.18 -17.24
C GLY A 230 2.02 -12.46 -16.13
N LEU A 231 1.68 -11.47 -15.29
CA LEU A 231 0.65 -11.66 -14.27
C LEU A 231 -0.73 -11.85 -14.92
N GLN A 232 -1.44 -12.91 -14.51
CA GLN A 232 -2.73 -13.25 -15.10
C GLN A 232 -3.85 -12.32 -14.62
N PRO A 233 -4.85 -11.98 -15.46
CA PRO A 233 -5.94 -11.08 -15.09
C PRO A 233 -6.72 -11.50 -13.84
N TRP A 234 -6.91 -12.80 -13.59
CA TRP A 234 -7.62 -13.27 -12.41
C TRP A 234 -6.92 -12.84 -11.10
N MET A 235 -5.59 -12.79 -11.07
CA MET A 235 -4.80 -12.39 -9.89
C MET A 235 -5.02 -10.93 -9.47
N ARG A 236 -5.55 -10.09 -10.38
CA ARG A 236 -5.84 -8.67 -10.13
C ARG A 236 -7.33 -8.31 -10.13
N ASN A 237 -8.19 -9.26 -10.49
CA ASN A 237 -9.64 -9.06 -10.63
C ASN A 237 -10.44 -9.68 -9.47
N THR A 238 -9.90 -10.71 -8.81
CA THR A 238 -10.57 -11.41 -7.70
C THR A 238 -9.78 -11.31 -6.41
N ASP A 239 -10.49 -11.44 -5.30
CA ASP A 239 -9.91 -11.50 -3.96
C ASP A 239 -9.77 -12.97 -3.52
N PHE A 240 -8.94 -13.20 -2.50
CA PHE A 240 -8.87 -14.48 -1.77
C PHE A 240 -8.43 -15.72 -2.57
N TRP A 241 -7.80 -15.55 -3.73
CA TRP A 241 -7.17 -16.65 -4.46
C TRP A 241 -5.87 -17.15 -3.82
N ALA A 242 -5.24 -16.34 -2.96
CA ALA A 242 -4.10 -16.73 -2.12
C ALA A 242 -4.53 -16.74 -0.65
N GLY A 243 -4.40 -17.89 0.01
CA GLY A 243 -4.79 -18.10 1.41
C GLY A 243 -3.68 -18.72 2.23
N MET A 244 -3.77 -18.60 3.56
CA MET A 244 -2.88 -19.34 4.46
C MET A 244 -3.15 -20.83 4.35
N SER A 245 -2.12 -21.65 4.15
CA SER A 245 -2.27 -23.10 4.11
C SER A 245 -2.53 -23.71 5.48
N ASP A 246 -3.04 -24.94 5.49
CA ASP A 246 -3.11 -25.80 6.66
C ASP A 246 -2.28 -27.08 6.39
N PRO A 247 -1.17 -27.33 7.10
CA PRO A 247 -0.59 -26.51 8.17
C PRO A 247 0.07 -25.22 7.64
N PRO A 248 0.17 -24.15 8.46
CA PRO A 248 0.68 -22.85 8.03
C PRO A 248 2.20 -22.81 7.83
N GLY A 249 2.96 -23.82 8.27
CA GLY A 249 4.42 -23.83 8.19
C GLY A 249 5.11 -22.83 9.13
N THR A 250 6.45 -22.83 9.13
CA THR A 250 7.29 -21.91 9.91
C THR A 250 7.02 -20.46 9.53
N GLU A 251 6.93 -19.54 10.50
CA GLU A 251 6.55 -18.12 10.28
C GLU A 251 5.22 -17.95 9.52
N ARG A 252 4.37 -18.98 9.54
CA ARG A 252 3.17 -19.11 8.73
C ARG A 252 3.47 -18.94 7.23
N ALA A 253 4.60 -19.47 6.74
CA ALA A 253 5.06 -19.25 5.38
C ALA A 253 4.33 -20.06 4.32
N ASN A 254 3.54 -21.09 4.64
CA ASN A 254 2.83 -21.85 3.61
C ASN A 254 1.60 -21.07 3.09
N ILE A 255 1.52 -20.87 1.77
CA ILE A 255 0.41 -20.19 1.10
C ILE A 255 -0.20 -21.13 0.05
N SER A 256 -1.52 -21.29 0.08
CA SER A 256 -2.29 -22.05 -0.90
C SER A 256 -2.85 -21.12 -1.97
N ILE A 257 -2.78 -21.55 -3.23
CA ILE A 257 -3.34 -20.84 -4.37
C ILE A 257 -4.53 -21.61 -4.95
N VAL A 258 -5.64 -20.90 -5.19
CA VAL A 258 -6.81 -21.43 -5.89
C VAL A 258 -7.10 -20.52 -7.08
N VAL A 259 -6.94 -21.06 -8.29
CA VAL A 259 -7.29 -20.34 -9.52
C VAL A 259 -8.82 -20.29 -9.62
N PRO A 260 -9.45 -19.10 -9.79
CA PRO A 260 -10.90 -18.96 -9.93
C PRO A 260 -11.49 -19.59 -11.19
#